data_AF-A0A5P2C3P4-F1
#
_entry.id   AF-A0A5P2C3P4-F1
#
_cell.length_a   1.000
_cell.length_b   1.000
_cell.length_c   1.000
_cell.angle_alpha   90.00
_cell.angle_beta   90.00
_cell.angle_gamma   90.00
#
_symmetry.space_group_name_H-M   'P 1'
#
loop_
_entity.id
_entity.type
_entity.pdbx_description
1 polymer ?
#
loop_
_entity_poly.entity_id
_entity_poly.type
_entity_poly.pdbx_seq_one_letter_code
_entity_poly.pdbx_strand_id
1 'polypeptide(L)' 'MAPIPTPPTEPQDSPDGYVGMPADGAERQARERGWSTVRSLRPGTIITMEYLAGRLNFEVKDGVVARCWKG' A
#
# COMPACT_ATOMS: atom_id res chain seq x y z
N MET A 1 3.99 27.73 21.97
CA MET A 1 3.43 26.41 21.61
C MET A 1 4.21 25.91 20.41
N ALA A 2 4.78 24.70 20.49
CA ALA A 2 5.28 24.04 19.29
C ALA A 2 4.08 23.60 18.43
N PRO A 3 4.14 23.70 17.09
CA PRO A 3 3.06 23.24 16.24
C PRO A 3 2.88 21.73 16.42
N ILE A 4 1.64 21.29 16.61
CA ILE A 4 1.30 19.87 16.63
C ILE A 4 1.54 19.37 15.20
N PRO A 5 2.44 18.39 14.97
CA PRO A 5 2.64 17.86 13.63
C PRO A 5 1.34 17.25 13.13
N THR A 6 0.86 17.73 11.99
CA THR A 6 -0.31 17.16 11.33
C THR A 6 0.01 15.70 11.01
N PRO A 7 -0.78 14.73 11.50
CA PRO A 7 -0.53 13.34 11.15
C PRO A 7 -0.63 13.19 9.62
N PRO A 8 0.27 12.43 8.99
CA PRO A 8 0.22 12.21 7.56
C PRO A 8 -1.15 11.63 7.20
N THR A 9 -1.86 12.33 6.31
CA THR A 9 -3.18 11.90 5.85
C THR A 9 -3.02 10.67 4.98
N GLU A 10 -3.67 9.57 5.36
CA GLU A 10 -3.75 8.43 4.47
C GLU A 10 -4.49 8.82 3.18
N PRO A 11 -4.02 8.38 2.01
CA PRO A 11 -4.79 8.53 0.78
C PRO A 11 -6.22 8.00 0.96
N GLN A 12 -7.21 8.80 0.52
CA GLN A 12 -8.60 8.36 0.40
C GLN A 12 -8.76 7.48 -0.84
N ASP A 13 -8.05 6.36 -0.83
CA ASP A 13 -7.96 5.41 -1.92
C ASP A 13 -8.37 4.02 -1.44
N SER A 14 -8.97 3.25 -2.34
CA SER A 14 -9.53 1.92 -2.06
C SER A 14 -8.55 0.83 -2.50
N PRO A 15 -7.98 0.05 -1.55
CA PRO A 15 -7.02 -1.02 -1.85
C PRO A 15 -7.53 -2.05 -2.88
N ASP A 16 -8.83 -2.34 -2.88
CA ASP A 16 -9.43 -3.33 -3.79
C ASP A 16 -9.27 -2.98 -5.28
N GLY A 17 -9.09 -1.69 -5.60
CA GLY A 17 -8.90 -1.23 -6.97
C GLY A 17 -7.58 -1.68 -7.63
N TYR A 18 -6.64 -2.22 -6.84
CA TYR A 18 -5.36 -2.72 -7.35
C TYR A 18 -5.37 -4.22 -7.66
N VAL A 19 -6.35 -4.98 -7.15
CA VAL A 19 -6.41 -6.42 -7.34
C VAL A 19 -6.59 -6.75 -8.83
N GLY A 20 -5.79 -7.67 -9.35
CA GLY A 20 -5.76 -8.03 -10.77
C GLY A 20 -4.84 -7.16 -11.63
N MET A 21 -4.28 -6.07 -11.10
CA MET A 21 -3.29 -5.27 -11.83
C MET A 21 -1.90 -5.92 -11.81
N PRO A 22 -1.08 -5.69 -12.85
CA PRO A 22 0.36 -5.97 -12.79
C PRO A 22 1.01 -5.18 -11.65
N ALA A 23 1.86 -5.82 -10.85
CA ALA A 23 2.45 -5.23 -9.65
C ALA A 23 3.16 -3.90 -9.92
N ASP A 24 3.96 -3.82 -11.00
CA ASP A 24 4.68 -2.60 -11.36
C ASP A 24 3.74 -1.45 -11.70
N GLY A 25 2.61 -1.75 -12.35
CA GLY A 25 1.59 -0.75 -12.69
C GLY A 25 0.83 -0.29 -11.45
N ALA A 26 0.46 -1.23 -10.59
CA ALA A 26 -0.20 -0.95 -9.32
C ALA A 26 0.67 -0.08 -8.41
N GLU A 27 1.98 -0.34 -8.33
CA GLU A 27 2.91 0.43 -7.50
C GLU A 27 3.04 1.89 -7.98
N ARG A 28 3.17 2.10 -9.30
CA ARG A 28 3.21 3.46 -9.86
C ARG A 28 1.92 4.22 -9.57
N GLN A 29 0.78 3.60 -9.86
CA GLN A 29 -0.53 4.21 -9.60
C GLN A 29 -0.75 4.48 -8.11
N ALA A 30 -0.27 3.62 -7.21
CA ALA A 30 -0.33 3.86 -5.77
C ALA A 30 0.48 5.09 -5.37
N ARG A 31 1.71 5.24 -5.89
CA ARG A 31 2.50 6.45 -5.62
C ARG A 31 1.84 7.72 -6.15
N GLU A 32 1.26 7.68 -7.34
CA GLU A 32 0.50 8.80 -7.92
C GLU A 32 -0.72 9.18 -7.08
N ARG A 33 -1.35 8.21 -6.42
CA ARG A 33 -2.46 8.44 -5.49
C ARG A 33 -2.02 8.89 -4.09
N GLY A 34 -0.72 9.05 -3.85
CA GLY A 34 -0.16 9.58 -2.61
C GLY A 34 0.29 8.52 -1.60
N TRP A 35 0.30 7.23 -1.97
CA TRP A 35 0.91 6.21 -1.14
C TRP A 35 2.42 6.42 -1.08
N SER A 36 2.93 6.73 0.10
CA SER A 36 4.34 7.06 0.30
C SER A 36 5.22 5.80 0.26
N THR A 37 4.71 4.71 0.85
CA THR A 37 5.39 3.41 0.88
C THR A 37 4.49 2.36 0.26
N VAL A 38 5.00 1.63 -0.73
CA VAL A 38 4.33 0.47 -1.33
C VAL A 38 5.24 -0.72 -1.14
N ARG A 39 4.71 -1.81 -0.59
CA ARG A 39 5.46 -3.04 -0.34
C ARG A 39 4.80 -4.21 -1.03
N SER A 40 5.57 -4.91 -1.86
CA SER A 40 5.15 -6.14 -2.54
C SER A 40 5.62 -7.37 -1.76
N LEU A 41 4.68 -8.26 -1.47
CA LEU A 41 4.87 -9.48 -0.66
C LEU A 41 4.50 -10.70 -1.51
N ARG A 42 5.19 -11.83 -1.28
CA ARG A 42 4.78 -13.11 -1.88
C ARG A 42 3.55 -13.66 -1.15
N PRO A 43 2.74 -14.53 -1.79
CA PRO A 43 1.59 -15.14 -1.14
C PRO A 43 1.99 -15.90 0.12
N GLY A 44 1.26 -15.66 1.21
CA GLY A 44 1.52 -16.29 2.51
C GLY A 44 2.72 -15.73 3.28
N THR A 45 3.29 -14.61 2.87
CA THR A 45 4.34 -13.94 3.65
C THR A 45 3.76 -13.45 4.99
N ILE A 46 4.30 -13.97 6.10
CA ILE A 46 3.94 -13.51 7.44
C ILE A 46 4.72 -12.23 7.73
N ILE A 47 4.00 -11.15 8.02
CA ILE A 47 4.55 -9.85 8.41
C ILE A 47 4.03 -9.46 9.79
N THR A 48 4.80 -8.66 10.51
CA THR A 48 4.30 -7.99 11.71
C THR A 48 3.26 -6.94 11.31
N MET A 49 2.21 -6.80 12.13
CA MET A 49 1.10 -5.86 11.95
C MET A 49 1.46 -4.42 12.34
N GLU A 50 2.74 -4.04 12.27
CA GLU A 50 3.18 -2.70 12.62
C GLU A 50 2.59 -1.69 11.63
N TYR A 51 1.69 -0.83 12.09
CA TYR A 51 1.02 0.15 11.25
C TYR A 51 1.98 1.30 10.87
N LEU A 52 2.02 1.63 9.58
CA LEU A 52 2.75 2.79 9.06
C LEU A 52 1.85 3.61 8.14
N ALA A 53 1.39 4.77 8.63
CA ALA A 53 0.55 5.68 7.85
C ALA A 53 1.15 5.97 6.46
N GLY A 54 0.33 5.83 5.42
CA GLY A 54 0.76 5.98 4.03
C GLY A 54 1.45 4.74 3.44
N ARG A 55 1.37 3.57 4.12
CA ARG A 55 1.82 2.29 3.59
C ARG A 55 0.69 1.48 2.97
N LEU A 56 0.95 1.01 1.76
CA LEU A 56 0.14 0.03 1.07
C LEU A 56 0.93 -1.27 0.92
N ASN A 57 0.28 -2.41 1.17
CA ASN A 57 0.85 -3.73 0.95
C ASN A 57 0.12 -4.41 -0.20
N PHE A 58 0.88 -5.00 -1.10
CA PHE A 58 0.40 -5.90 -2.13
C PHE A 58 0.85 -7.32 -1.79
N GLU A 59 -0.07 -8.28 -1.86
CA GLU A 59 0.29 -9.67 -2.10
C GLU A 59 0.33 -9.87 -3.61
N VAL A 60 1.48 -10.24 -4.14
CA VAL A 60 1.69 -10.40 -5.58
C VAL A 60 1.88 -11.87 -5.88
N LYS A 61 1.02 -12.41 -6.75
CA LYS A 61 1.09 -13.78 -7.26
C LYS A 61 1.29 -13.70 -8.78
N ASP A 62 2.32 -14.38 -9.28
CA ASP A 62 2.60 -14.44 -10.73
C ASP A 62 2.73 -13.04 -11.38
N GLY A 63 3.29 -12.08 -10.64
CA GLY A 63 3.45 -10.68 -11.10
C GLY A 63 2.18 -9.82 -11.04
N VAL A 64 1.07 -10.38 -10.56
CA VAL A 64 -0.24 -9.72 -10.45
C VAL A 64 -0.63 -9.56 -8.98
N VAL A 65 -1.23 -8.43 -8.63
CA VAL A 65 -1.74 -8.19 -7.28
C VAL A 65 -2.93 -9.11 -7.01
N ALA A 66 -2.76 -10.06 -6.08
CA ALA A 66 -3.80 -10.97 -5.64
C ALA A 66 -4.60 -10.40 -4.46
N ARG A 67 -3.95 -9.62 -3.59
CA ARG A 67 -4.57 -8.90 -2.47
C ARG A 67 -3.88 -7.57 -2.24
N CYS A 68 -4.63 -6.61 -1.71
CA CYS A 68 -4.11 -5.29 -1.39
C CYS A 68 -4.70 -4.81 -0.06
N TRP A 69 -3.87 -4.27 0.84
CA TRP A 69 -4.34 -3.75 2.11
C TRP A 69 -3.45 -2.63 2.64
N LYS A 70 -4.07 -1.70 3.37
CA LYS A 70 -3.35 -0.67 4.13
C LYS A 70 -2.57 -1.34 5.25
N GLY A 71 -1.40 -0.84 5.58
CA GLY A 71 -0.68 -1.29 6.76
C GLY A 71 0.14 -0.20 7.35
#